data_AF-A0A191HU81-F1
#
_entry.id   AF-A0A191HU81-F1
#
_cell.length_a   1.000
_cell.length_b   1.000
_cell.length_c   1.000
_cell.angle_alpha   90.00
_cell.angle_beta   90.00
_cell.angle_gamma   90.00
#
_symmetry.space_group_name_H-M   'P 1'
#
loop_
_entity.id
_entity.type
_entity.pdbx_description
1 polymer ?
#
loop_
_entity_poly.entity_id
_entity_poly.type
_entity_poly.pdbx_seq_one_letter_code
_entity_poly.pdbx_strand_id
1 'polypeptide(L)'
;MALRVDFENEKISKLLLQLSYPSIIAMLANASYNIIYGIYLGNFVGPDALGATNAVLPIQIFYMGITTMVAIGMASLVSMRLGEKKQEDAALYAGTAIVGALLIGAILVAFTIIFSEPLLQVAGAAPEIIGESKSYLIGIIIGWIYFPLVVVGNNLLRCVEEAKKAYSIMLTSIVANIFLAPLFILVFKMGTFGVGLSTSISQGLSSILLFVYYRRGALVLPLNKKLLE
;
A
#
# COMPACT_ATOMS: atom_id res chain seq x y z
N MET A 1 -11.64 -23.29 -4.26
CA MET A 1 -11.38 -24.14 -3.09
C MET A 1 -10.87 -23.24 -1.96
N ALA A 2 -11.77 -22.80 -1.08
CA ALA A 2 -11.46 -21.82 -0.03
C ALA A 2 -10.90 -22.55 1.20
N LEU A 3 -9.58 -22.51 1.40
CA LEU A 3 -8.96 -23.01 2.63
C LEU A 3 -9.30 -22.03 3.77
N ARG A 4 -10.19 -22.40 4.70
CA ARG A 4 -10.27 -21.75 6.03
C ARG A 4 -9.09 -22.26 6.86
N VAL A 5 -8.29 -21.36 7.41
CA VAL A 5 -7.20 -21.73 8.33
C VAL A 5 -7.84 -21.86 9.70
N ASP A 6 -7.83 -23.07 10.26
CA ASP A 6 -8.34 -23.34 11.60
C ASP A 6 -7.15 -23.22 12.57
N PHE A 7 -7.10 -22.10 13.30
CA PHE A 7 -6.05 -21.81 14.26
C PHE A 7 -6.14 -22.66 15.54
N GLU A 8 -7.28 -23.30 15.81
CA GLU A 8 -7.51 -24.06 17.05
C GLU A 8 -7.10 -25.53 16.93
N ASN A 9 -7.27 -26.15 15.75
CA ASN A 9 -7.16 -27.62 15.61
C ASN A 9 -6.01 -28.11 14.72
N GLU A 10 -5.32 -27.26 13.96
CA GLU A 10 -4.22 -27.69 13.09
C GLU A 10 -2.85 -27.76 13.81
N LYS A 11 -2.02 -28.74 13.44
CA LYS A 11 -0.63 -28.84 13.91
C LYS A 11 0.14 -27.57 13.52
N ILE A 12 0.88 -26.99 14.47
CA ILE A 12 1.68 -25.77 14.29
C ILE A 12 2.55 -25.83 13.03
N SER A 13 3.20 -26.96 12.75
CA SER A 13 4.05 -27.12 11.55
C SER A 13 3.28 -27.01 10.23
N LYS A 14 2.06 -27.56 10.16
CA LYS A 14 1.18 -27.48 8.98
C LYS A 14 0.68 -26.05 8.78
N LEU A 15 0.34 -25.38 9.88
CA LEU A 15 -0.14 -24.00 9.88
C LEU A 15 0.97 -23.04 9.42
N LEU A 16 2.18 -23.19 9.96
CA LEU A 16 3.37 -22.44 9.56
C LEU A 16 3.65 -22.64 8.06
N LEU A 17 3.59 -23.87 7.55
CA LEU A 17 3.79 -24.13 6.12
C LEU A 17 2.68 -23.53 5.24
N GLN A 18 1.41 -23.65 5.65
CA GLN A 18 0.27 -23.07 4.92
C GLN A 18 0.32 -21.53 4.83
N LEU A 19 0.82 -20.86 5.86
CA LEU A 19 0.96 -19.40 5.89
C LEU A 19 2.26 -18.92 5.25
N SER A 20 3.36 -19.65 5.46
CA SER A 20 4.69 -19.25 4.97
C SER A 20 4.83 -19.46 3.47
N TYR A 21 4.33 -20.56 2.90
CA TYR A 21 4.47 -20.84 1.47
C TYR A 21 3.92 -19.71 0.57
N PRO A 22 2.66 -19.24 0.73
CA PRO A 22 2.15 -18.13 -0.07
C PRO A 22 2.88 -16.81 0.21
N SER A 23 3.33 -16.59 1.44
CA SER A 23 4.09 -15.39 1.82
C SER A 23 5.48 -15.36 1.15
N ILE A 24 6.19 -16.49 1.15
CA ILE A 24 7.50 -16.64 0.49
C ILE A 24 7.35 -16.41 -1.02
N ILE A 25 6.35 -17.02 -1.65
CA ILE A 25 6.08 -16.81 -3.08
C ILE A 25 5.76 -15.34 -3.37
N ALA A 26 4.93 -14.69 -2.54
CA ALA A 26 4.61 -13.28 -2.72
C ALA A 26 5.86 -12.39 -2.55
N MET A 27 6.73 -12.68 -1.58
CA MET A 27 7.98 -11.95 -1.38
C MET A 27 8.97 -12.16 -2.54
N LEU A 28 9.10 -13.40 -3.05
CA LEU A 28 9.93 -13.69 -4.22
C LEU A 28 9.39 -12.98 -5.47
N ALA A 29 8.08 -13.03 -5.71
CA ALA A 29 7.46 -12.33 -6.82
C ALA A 29 7.67 -10.81 -6.73
N ASN A 30 7.57 -10.23 -5.53
CA ASN A 30 7.86 -8.82 -5.29
C ASN A 30 9.34 -8.49 -5.54
N ALA A 31 10.27 -9.35 -5.12
CA ALA A 31 11.70 -9.15 -5.37
C ALA A 31 12.02 -9.22 -6.88
N SER A 32 11.50 -10.22 -7.59
CA SER A 32 11.64 -10.32 -9.05
C SER A 32 11.04 -9.11 -9.77
N TYR A 33 9.89 -8.61 -9.31
CA TYR A 33 9.28 -7.39 -9.83
C TYR A 33 10.20 -6.18 -9.69
N ASN A 34 10.85 -5.98 -8.53
CA ASN A 34 11.77 -4.86 -8.33
C ASN A 34 12.96 -4.90 -9.30
N ILE A 35 13.48 -6.10 -9.59
CA ILE A 35 14.56 -6.27 -10.58
C ILE A 35 14.06 -5.92 -11.98
N ILE A 36 12.92 -6.49 -12.38
CA ILE A 36 12.32 -6.25 -13.70
C ILE A 36 12.02 -4.75 -13.89
N TYR A 37 11.45 -4.12 -12.86
CA TYR A 37 11.19 -2.69 -12.81
C TYR A 37 12.46 -1.85 -13.01
N GLY A 38 13.53 -2.18 -12.28
CA GLY A 38 14.82 -1.48 -12.42
C GLY A 38 15.41 -1.62 -13.82
N ILE A 39 15.30 -2.80 -14.43
CA ILE A 39 15.72 -3.06 -15.81
C ILE A 39 14.87 -2.23 -16.79
N TYR A 40 13.54 -2.22 -16.63
CA TYR A 40 12.67 -1.42 -17.49
C TYR A 40 12.98 0.06 -17.38
N LEU A 41 13.11 0.57 -16.16
CA LEU A 41 13.36 1.98 -15.90
C LEU A 41 14.72 2.42 -16.44
N GLY A 42 15.78 1.66 -16.13
CA GLY A 42 17.13 1.96 -16.57
C GLY A 42 17.31 1.87 -18.08
N ASN A 43 16.73 0.86 -18.74
CA ASN A 43 16.92 0.65 -20.18
C ASN A 43 15.98 1.48 -21.07
N PHE A 44 14.73 1.70 -20.66
CA PHE A 44 13.73 2.37 -21.52
C PHE A 44 13.52 3.85 -21.19
N VAL A 45 13.82 4.30 -19.97
CA VAL A 45 13.73 5.72 -19.59
C VAL A 45 15.13 6.33 -19.46
N GLY A 46 16.05 5.60 -18.82
CA GLY A 46 17.46 5.98 -18.74
C GLY A 46 18.02 5.90 -17.33
N PRO A 47 19.36 6.02 -17.19
CA PRO A 47 20.04 5.96 -15.90
C PRO A 47 19.62 7.12 -14.96
N ASP A 48 19.36 8.31 -15.49
CA ASP A 48 18.91 9.47 -14.70
C ASP A 48 17.55 9.22 -14.06
N ALA A 49 16.64 8.54 -14.77
CA ALA A 49 15.33 8.15 -14.25
C ALA A 49 15.44 7.15 -13.10
N LEU A 50 16.34 6.17 -13.23
CA LEU A 50 16.64 5.21 -12.16
C LEU A 50 17.24 5.93 -10.94
N GLY A 51 18.19 6.84 -11.15
CA GLY A 51 18.76 7.68 -10.09
C GLY A 51 17.69 8.53 -9.38
N ALA A 52 16.82 9.17 -10.16
CA ALA A 52 15.72 9.99 -9.67
C ALA A 52 14.73 9.21 -8.80
N THR A 53 14.30 8.02 -9.22
CA THR A 53 13.45 7.17 -8.39
C THR A 53 14.11 6.75 -7.09
N ASN A 54 15.41 6.44 -7.12
CA ASN A 54 16.16 6.06 -5.92
C ASN A 54 16.32 7.23 -4.96
N ALA A 55 16.50 8.46 -5.46
CA ALA A 55 16.56 9.66 -4.63
C ALA A 55 15.23 9.95 -3.90
N VAL A 56 14.09 9.48 -4.43
CA VAL A 56 12.77 9.64 -3.80
C VAL A 56 12.48 8.56 -2.75
N LEU A 57 13.19 7.43 -2.79
CA LEU A 57 12.96 6.30 -1.88
C LEU A 57 12.99 6.67 -0.38
N PRO A 58 13.93 7.49 0.14
CA PRO A 58 13.94 7.86 1.55
C PRO A 58 12.64 8.56 2.00
N ILE A 59 12.12 9.45 1.15
CA ILE A 59 10.86 10.16 1.38
C ILE A 59 9.70 9.17 1.40
N GLN A 60 9.70 8.22 0.45
CA GLN A 60 8.67 7.18 0.37
C GLN A 60 8.67 6.25 1.58
N ILE A 61 9.84 5.80 2.04
CA ILE A 61 9.98 4.95 3.23
C ILE A 61 9.52 5.71 4.47
N PHE A 62 9.87 6.99 4.62
CA PHE A 62 9.41 7.82 5.73
C PHE A 62 7.89 7.92 5.76
N TYR A 63 7.27 8.24 4.63
CA TYR A 63 5.81 8.30 4.47
C TYR A 63 5.15 6.95 4.80
N MET A 64 5.68 5.85 4.26
CA MET A 64 5.18 4.49 4.52
C MET A 64 5.35 4.12 6.00
N GLY A 65 6.43 4.53 6.63
CA GLY A 65 6.72 4.27 8.05
C GLY A 65 5.67 4.89 8.96
N ILE A 66 5.36 6.18 8.78
CA ILE A 66 4.33 6.85 9.58
C ILE A 66 2.95 6.22 9.34
N THR A 67 2.60 5.98 8.10
CA THR A 67 1.30 5.38 7.75
C THR A 67 1.15 3.98 8.35
N THR A 68 2.22 3.18 8.32
CA THR A 68 2.25 1.83 8.88
C THR A 68 2.22 1.84 10.40
N MET A 69 2.92 2.77 11.05
CA MET A 69 2.87 2.97 12.50
C MET A 69 1.43 3.20 12.98
N VAL A 70 0.70 4.09 12.31
CA VAL A 70 -0.72 4.36 12.61
C VAL A 70 -1.57 3.12 12.36
N ALA A 71 -1.38 2.46 11.21
CA ALA A 71 -2.18 1.28 10.86
C ALA A 71 -2.03 0.13 11.86
N ILE A 72 -0.80 -0.17 12.28
CA ILE A 72 -0.53 -1.23 13.26
C ILE A 72 -1.09 -0.85 14.63
N GLY A 73 -0.88 0.40 15.07
CA GLY A 73 -1.41 0.89 16.34
C GLY A 73 -2.93 0.78 16.44
N MET A 74 -3.64 1.19 15.38
CA MET A 74 -5.10 1.10 15.33
C MET A 74 -5.60 -0.34 15.21
N ALA A 75 -4.92 -1.18 14.42
CA ALA A 75 -5.27 -2.60 14.27
C ALA A 75 -5.17 -3.35 15.62
N SER A 76 -4.19 -3.00 16.45
CA SER A 76 -4.07 -3.54 17.82
C SER A 76 -5.28 -3.19 18.71
N LEU A 77 -5.73 -1.93 18.67
CA LEU A 77 -6.92 -1.49 19.41
C LEU A 77 -8.19 -2.23 18.96
N VAL A 78 -8.37 -2.39 17.64
CA VAL A 78 -9.51 -3.13 17.08
C VAL A 78 -9.47 -4.60 17.50
N SER A 79 -8.30 -5.23 17.45
CA SER A 79 -8.10 -6.62 17.87
C SER A 79 -8.47 -6.83 19.36
N MET A 80 -8.06 -5.92 20.25
CA MET A 80 -8.44 -5.99 21.67
C MET A 80 -9.95 -5.93 21.89
N ARG A 81 -10.66 -5.02 21.20
CA ARG A 81 -12.13 -4.91 21.32
C ARG A 81 -12.88 -6.11 20.76
N LEU A 82 -12.36 -6.69 19.68
CA LEU A 82 -12.87 -7.96 19.16
C LEU A 82 -12.71 -9.08 20.19
N GLY A 83 -11.55 -9.17 20.85
CA GLY A 83 -11.30 -10.12 21.95
C GLY A 83 -12.22 -9.93 23.15
N GLU A 84 -12.59 -8.69 23.46
CA GLU A 84 -13.60 -8.35 24.49
C GLU A 84 -15.05 -8.65 24.07
N LYS A 85 -15.28 -9.19 22.86
CA LYS A 85 -16.61 -9.41 22.25
C LYS A 85 -17.41 -8.11 22.02
N LYS A 86 -16.75 -6.95 21.98
CA LYS A 86 -17.37 -5.63 21.76
C LYS A 86 -17.30 -5.25 20.27
N GLN A 87 -18.16 -5.86 19.47
CA GLN A 87 -18.15 -5.67 18.01
C GLN A 87 -18.51 -4.24 17.59
N GLU A 88 -19.44 -3.57 18.28
CA GLU A 88 -19.79 -2.18 17.93
C GLU A 88 -18.61 -1.22 18.14
N ASP A 89 -17.92 -1.34 19.28
CA ASP A 89 -16.72 -0.55 19.58
C ASP A 89 -15.60 -0.82 18.58
N ALA A 90 -15.37 -2.09 18.22
CA ALA A 90 -14.38 -2.46 17.22
C ALA A 90 -14.69 -1.86 15.84
N ALA A 91 -15.96 -1.80 15.44
CA ALA A 91 -16.38 -1.16 14.19
C ALA A 91 -16.15 0.37 14.23
N LEU A 92 -16.45 1.01 15.36
CA LEU A 92 -16.21 2.43 15.57
C LEU A 92 -14.70 2.75 15.50
N TYR A 93 -13.86 1.97 16.17
CA TYR A 93 -12.40 2.16 16.12
C TYR A 93 -11.83 1.91 14.73
N ALA A 94 -12.34 0.94 13.98
CA ALA A 94 -11.94 0.71 12.59
C ALA A 94 -12.29 1.90 11.68
N GLY A 95 -13.48 2.50 11.85
CA GLY A 95 -13.86 3.71 11.13
C GLY A 95 -12.96 4.90 11.47
N THR A 96 -12.72 5.14 12.76
CA THR A 96 -11.81 6.19 13.23
C THR A 96 -10.37 5.97 12.76
N ALA A 97 -9.91 4.72 12.66
CA ALA A 97 -8.59 4.38 12.13
C ALA A 97 -8.44 4.80 10.67
N ILE A 98 -9.45 4.51 9.85
CA ILE A 98 -9.48 4.86 8.45
C ILE A 98 -9.44 6.39 8.26
N VAL A 99 -10.31 7.11 8.98
CA VAL A 99 -10.37 8.58 8.90
C VAL A 99 -9.07 9.21 9.41
N GLY A 100 -8.55 8.74 10.55
CA GLY A 100 -7.29 9.25 11.12
C GLY A 100 -6.09 9.01 10.20
N ALA A 101 -6.01 7.83 9.58
CA ALA A 101 -4.92 7.52 8.65
C ALA A 101 -5.02 8.34 7.35
N LEU A 102 -6.23 8.62 6.85
CA LEU A 102 -6.44 9.52 5.73
C LEU A 102 -6.02 10.96 6.08
N LEU A 103 -6.37 11.46 7.27
CA LEU A 103 -5.96 12.79 7.71
C LEU A 103 -4.44 12.92 7.82
N ILE A 104 -3.78 11.94 8.45
CA ILE A 104 -2.31 11.92 8.56
C ILE A 104 -1.67 11.80 7.18
N GLY A 105 -2.20 10.94 6.30
CA GLY A 105 -1.73 10.81 4.93
C GLY A 105 -1.85 12.12 4.15
N ALA A 106 -2.98 12.82 4.27
CA ALA A 106 -3.22 14.11 3.62
C ALA A 106 -2.26 15.20 4.13
N ILE A 107 -1.99 15.26 5.44
CA ILE A 107 -1.01 16.19 6.02
C ILE A 107 0.39 15.91 5.46
N LEU A 108 0.79 14.64 5.42
CA LEU A 108 2.10 14.25 4.89
C LEU A 108 2.21 14.57 3.39
N VAL A 109 1.17 14.31 2.60
CA VAL A 109 1.12 14.67 1.18
C VAL A 109 1.25 16.18 0.99
N ALA A 110 0.48 16.98 1.73
CA ALA A 110 0.56 18.43 1.67
C ALA A 110 1.96 18.93 2.04
N PHE A 111 2.56 18.38 3.10
CA PHE A 111 3.93 18.67 3.49
C PHE A 111 4.93 18.31 2.38
N THR A 112 4.83 17.13 1.78
CA THR A 112 5.72 16.72 0.68
C THR A 112 5.56 17.60 -0.56
N ILE A 113 4.36 18.05 -0.90
CA ILE A 113 4.15 18.95 -2.05
C ILE A 113 4.84 20.30 -1.80
N ILE A 114 4.60 20.91 -0.63
CA ILE A 114 5.12 22.22 -0.26
C ILE A 114 6.65 22.20 -0.17
N PHE A 115 7.22 21.15 0.43
CA PHE A 115 8.67 21.02 0.65
C PHE A 115 9.35 20.06 -0.32
N SER A 116 8.74 19.80 -1.49
CA SER A 116 9.22 18.78 -2.44
C SER A 116 10.69 18.93 -2.80
N GLU A 117 11.13 20.12 -3.18
CA GLU A 117 12.50 20.37 -3.62
C GLU A 117 13.53 20.31 -2.48
N PRO A 118 13.32 20.97 -1.31
CA PRO A 118 14.18 20.76 -0.13
C PRO A 118 14.25 19.30 0.33
N LEU A 119 13.13 18.58 0.31
CA LEU A 119 13.09 17.16 0.70
C LEU A 119 13.91 16.30 -0.26
N LEU A 120 13.83 16.57 -1.57
CA LEU A 120 14.64 15.87 -2.57
C LEU A 120 16.13 16.14 -2.39
N GLN A 121 16.53 17.38 -2.08
CA GLN A 121 17.92 17.72 -1.79
C GLN A 121 18.44 17.00 -0.54
N VAL A 122 17.66 16.99 0.55
CA VAL A 122 18.01 16.28 1.78
C VAL A 122 18.05 14.77 1.57
N ALA A 123 17.20 14.24 0.69
CA ALA A 123 17.21 12.83 0.31
C ALA A 123 18.39 12.44 -0.60
N GLY A 124 19.21 13.41 -1.04
CA GLY A 124 20.41 13.18 -1.82
C GLY A 124 20.23 13.29 -3.34
N ALA A 125 19.15 13.92 -3.83
CA ALA A 125 18.98 14.20 -5.25
C ALA A 125 20.02 15.21 -5.72
N ALA A 126 20.87 14.81 -6.68
CA ALA A 126 21.81 15.71 -7.32
C ALA A 126 21.09 16.75 -8.20
N PRO A 127 21.66 17.95 -8.42
CA PRO A 127 21.02 19.01 -9.23
C PRO A 127 20.61 18.55 -10.63
N GLU A 128 21.34 17.62 -11.22
CA GLU A 128 21.10 17.10 -12.58
C GLU A 128 19.84 16.22 -12.65
N ILE A 129 19.50 15.52 -11.57
CA ILE A 129 18.37 14.58 -11.52
C ILE A 129 17.16 15.12 -10.73
N ILE A 130 17.26 16.33 -10.16
CA ILE A 130 16.22 16.88 -9.27
C ILE A 130 14.89 17.09 -10.00
N GLY A 131 14.93 17.46 -11.29
CA GLY A 131 13.75 17.61 -12.14
C GLY A 131 13.02 16.28 -12.38
N GLU A 132 13.77 15.24 -12.75
CA GLU A 132 13.26 13.88 -12.92
C GLU A 132 12.72 13.31 -11.59
N SER A 133 13.40 13.60 -10.48
CA SER A 133 12.97 13.17 -9.14
C SER A 133 11.65 13.81 -8.75
N LYS A 134 11.47 15.11 -9.05
CA LYS A 134 10.21 15.83 -8.84
C LYS A 134 9.10 15.30 -9.72
N SER A 135 9.40 14.96 -10.98
CA SER A 135 8.46 14.33 -11.92
C SER A 135 7.93 13.00 -11.40
N TYR A 136 8.83 12.11 -10.94
CA TYR A 136 8.43 10.86 -10.27
C TYR A 136 7.63 11.11 -8.98
N LEU A 137 8.09 12.05 -8.14
CA LEU A 137 7.45 12.39 -6.87
C LEU A 137 6.00 12.86 -7.07
N ILE A 138 5.73 13.70 -8.06
CA ILE A 138 4.37 14.14 -8.40
C ILE A 138 3.52 12.95 -8.85
N GLY A 139 4.08 12.05 -9.67
CA GLY A 139 3.40 10.84 -10.12
C GLY A 139 2.99 9.91 -8.96
N ILE A 140 3.86 9.73 -7.96
CA ILE A 140 3.61 8.83 -6.84
C ILE A 140 2.76 9.44 -5.71
N ILE A 141 2.78 10.77 -5.55
CA ILE A 141 1.99 11.49 -4.54
C ILE A 141 0.49 11.26 -4.73
N ILE A 142 0.02 11.11 -5.98
CA ILE A 142 -1.38 10.77 -6.27
C ILE A 142 -1.78 9.48 -5.53
N GLY A 143 -0.87 8.50 -5.51
CA GLY A 143 -1.00 7.24 -4.78
C GLY A 143 -1.09 7.41 -3.28
N TRP A 144 -0.30 8.32 -2.73
CA TRP A 144 -0.21 8.55 -1.29
C TRP A 144 -1.51 9.11 -0.69
N ILE A 145 -2.41 9.68 -1.49
CA ILE A 145 -3.69 10.15 -0.96
C ILE A 145 -4.54 8.98 -0.42
N TYR A 146 -4.50 7.83 -1.08
CA TYR A 146 -5.31 6.66 -0.71
C TYR A 146 -4.49 5.47 -0.21
N PHE A 147 -3.16 5.54 -0.24
CA PHE A 147 -2.28 4.51 0.33
C PHE A 147 -2.61 4.16 1.80
N PRO A 148 -2.96 5.11 2.70
CA PRO A 148 -3.32 4.78 4.07
C PRO A 148 -4.52 3.83 4.17
N LEU A 149 -5.47 3.91 3.25
CA LEU A 149 -6.60 2.97 3.18
C LEU A 149 -6.14 1.55 2.92
N VAL A 150 -5.20 1.37 1.98
CA VAL A 150 -4.62 0.07 1.67
C VAL A 150 -3.95 -0.51 2.91
N VAL A 151 -3.11 0.29 3.59
CA VAL A 151 -2.32 -0.20 4.73
C VAL A 151 -3.22 -0.52 5.92
N VAL A 152 -4.09 0.42 6.34
CA VAL A 152 -5.01 0.20 7.46
C VAL A 152 -5.93 -0.95 7.17
N GLY A 153 -6.57 -0.96 5.99
CA GLY A 153 -7.52 -2.00 5.67
C GLY A 153 -6.87 -3.38 5.52
N ASN A 154 -5.66 -3.50 4.98
CA ASN A 154 -4.96 -4.79 4.97
C ASN A 154 -4.62 -5.28 6.38
N ASN A 155 -4.23 -4.39 7.29
CA ASN A 155 -3.95 -4.77 8.68
C ASN A 155 -5.23 -5.18 9.42
N LEU A 156 -6.34 -4.46 9.22
CA LEU A 156 -7.64 -4.83 9.81
C LEU A 156 -8.14 -6.19 9.32
N LEU A 157 -8.01 -6.51 8.02
CA LEU A 157 -8.36 -7.83 7.47
C LEU A 157 -7.53 -8.97 8.10
N ARG A 158 -6.27 -8.70 8.43
CA ARG A 158 -5.41 -9.69 9.10
C ARG A 158 -5.85 -9.94 10.54
N CYS A 159 -6.41 -8.94 11.23
CA CYS A 159 -6.93 -9.09 12.59
C CYS A 159 -8.19 -9.96 12.67
N VAL A 160 -9.03 -9.96 11.63
CA VAL A 160 -10.29 -10.74 11.57
C VAL A 160 -10.14 -12.10 10.87
N GLU A 161 -8.92 -12.65 10.83
CA GLU A 161 -8.57 -13.95 10.21
C GLU A 161 -8.84 -14.07 8.69
N GLU A 162 -9.23 -12.99 8.02
CA GLU A 162 -9.42 -12.92 6.55
C GLU A 162 -8.10 -12.58 5.82
N ALA A 163 -6.97 -13.04 6.36
CA ALA A 163 -5.63 -12.75 5.86
C ALA A 163 -5.45 -13.12 4.38
N LYS A 164 -6.13 -14.18 3.90
CA LYS A 164 -6.07 -14.62 2.49
C LYS A 164 -6.62 -13.57 1.53
N LYS A 165 -7.69 -12.88 1.91
CA LYS A 165 -8.27 -11.82 1.09
C LYS A 165 -7.39 -10.59 1.09
N ALA A 166 -6.76 -10.25 2.23
CA ALA A 166 -5.74 -9.22 2.29
C ALA A 166 -4.59 -9.50 1.29
N TYR A 167 -4.06 -10.73 1.28
CA TYR A 167 -3.05 -11.13 0.31
C TYR A 167 -3.54 -11.07 -1.15
N SER A 168 -4.76 -11.51 -1.43
CA SER A 168 -5.33 -11.45 -2.79
C SER A 168 -5.48 -10.01 -3.30
N ILE A 169 -5.89 -9.07 -2.44
CA ILE A 169 -5.99 -7.65 -2.78
C ILE A 169 -4.61 -7.08 -3.08
N MET A 170 -3.61 -7.37 -2.23
CA MET A 170 -2.22 -6.94 -2.47
C MET A 170 -1.65 -7.49 -3.77
N LEU A 171 -1.88 -8.77 -4.09
CA LEU A 171 -1.44 -9.39 -5.34
C LEU A 171 -2.05 -8.70 -6.56
N THR A 172 -3.31 -8.25 -6.47
CA THR A 172 -3.96 -7.51 -7.56
C THR A 172 -3.24 -6.19 -7.85
N SER A 173 -2.75 -5.49 -6.81
CA SER A 173 -1.89 -4.31 -6.97
C SER A 173 -0.63 -4.61 -7.77
N ILE A 174 0.06 -5.69 -7.41
CA ILE A 174 1.36 -6.05 -7.97
C ILE A 174 1.19 -6.42 -9.44
N VAL A 175 0.18 -7.25 -9.72
CA VAL A 175 -0.15 -7.66 -11.10
C VAL A 175 -0.56 -6.45 -11.93
N ALA A 176 -1.41 -5.56 -11.42
CA ALA A 176 -1.77 -4.32 -12.11
C ALA A 176 -0.53 -3.47 -12.42
N ASN A 177 0.40 -3.35 -11.49
CA ASN A 177 1.62 -2.54 -11.69
C ASN A 177 2.52 -3.12 -12.79
N ILE A 178 2.69 -4.44 -12.80
CA ILE A 178 3.47 -5.15 -13.85
C ILE A 178 2.98 -4.80 -15.25
N PHE A 179 1.67 -4.62 -15.45
CA PHE A 179 1.11 -4.26 -16.76
C PHE A 179 1.05 -2.75 -16.99
N LEU A 180 0.71 -1.96 -15.96
CA LEU A 180 0.57 -0.51 -16.07
C LEU A 180 1.92 0.18 -16.26
N ALA A 181 3.00 -0.26 -15.59
CA ALA A 181 4.30 0.40 -15.70
C ALA A 181 4.85 0.37 -17.14
N PRO A 182 4.95 -0.77 -17.85
CA PRO A 182 5.34 -0.78 -19.26
C PRO A 182 4.38 -0.01 -20.16
N LEU A 183 3.08 0.00 -19.86
CA LEU A 183 2.10 0.76 -20.64
C LEU A 183 2.39 2.28 -20.58
N PHE A 184 2.60 2.82 -19.38
CA PHE A 184 2.90 4.24 -19.20
C PHE A 184 4.29 4.64 -19.73
N ILE A 185 5.25 3.74 -19.64
CA ILE A 185 6.63 3.98 -20.09
C ILE A 185 6.74 3.85 -21.62
N LEU A 186 6.28 2.75 -22.21
CA LEU A 186 6.52 2.40 -23.62
C LEU A 186 5.48 2.99 -24.56
N VAL A 187 4.20 2.98 -24.17
CA VAL A 187 3.10 3.41 -25.05
C VAL A 187 2.86 4.91 -24.88
N PHE A 188 2.67 5.36 -23.63
CA PHE A 188 2.38 6.77 -23.36
C PHE A 188 3.62 7.66 -23.27
N LYS A 189 4.83 7.07 -23.21
CA LYS A 189 6.12 7.79 -23.17
C LYS A 189 6.18 8.87 -22.09
N MET A 190 5.58 8.60 -20.92
CA MET A 190 5.44 9.56 -19.82
C MET A 190 6.67 9.65 -18.91
N GLY A 191 7.79 9.01 -19.26
CA GLY A 191 9.03 9.04 -18.51
C GLY A 191 8.87 8.62 -17.04
N THR A 192 9.59 9.30 -16.14
CA THR A 192 9.53 9.07 -14.68
C THR A 192 8.18 9.39 -14.05
N PHE A 193 7.44 10.37 -14.59
CA PHE A 193 6.08 10.65 -14.13
C PHE A 193 5.17 9.45 -14.35
N GLY A 194 5.24 8.81 -15.52
CA GLY A 194 4.47 7.61 -15.85
C GLY A 194 4.75 6.44 -14.90
N VAL A 195 5.99 6.33 -14.43
CA VAL A 195 6.43 5.31 -13.47
C VAL A 195 5.82 5.53 -12.09
N GLY A 196 5.78 6.78 -11.62
CA GLY A 196 5.09 7.14 -10.38
C GLY A 196 3.58 6.90 -10.50
N LEU A 197 3.00 7.30 -11.64
CA LEU A 197 1.57 7.21 -11.91
C LEU A 197 1.07 5.77 -12.00
N SER A 198 1.82 4.87 -12.67
CA SER A 198 1.48 3.44 -12.74
C SER A 198 1.38 2.83 -11.33
N THR A 199 2.31 3.21 -10.45
CA THR A 199 2.34 2.78 -9.06
C THR A 199 1.17 3.31 -8.28
N SER A 200 0.87 4.60 -8.44
CA SER A 200 -0.31 5.22 -7.86
C SER A 200 -1.58 4.48 -8.28
N ILE A 201 -1.84 4.32 -9.58
CA ILE A 201 -3.07 3.69 -10.08
C ILE A 201 -3.21 2.26 -9.57
N SER A 202 -2.11 1.50 -9.53
CA SER A 202 -2.11 0.13 -9.02
C SER A 202 -2.50 0.04 -7.54
N GLN A 203 -1.99 0.95 -6.72
CA GLN A 203 -2.39 1.06 -5.32
C GLN A 203 -3.86 1.50 -5.20
N GLY A 204 -4.33 2.38 -6.09
CA GLY A 204 -5.71 2.87 -6.10
C GLY A 204 -6.72 1.76 -6.39
N LEU A 205 -6.40 0.88 -7.34
CA LEU A 205 -7.19 -0.34 -7.59
C LEU A 205 -7.32 -1.20 -6.33
N SER A 206 -6.24 -1.34 -5.56
CA SER A 206 -6.25 -2.10 -4.31
C SER A 206 -7.11 -1.42 -3.24
N SER A 207 -7.03 -0.09 -3.11
CA SER A 207 -7.92 0.67 -2.22
C SER A 207 -9.39 0.49 -2.59
N ILE A 208 -9.72 0.53 -3.89
CA ILE A 208 -11.09 0.35 -4.38
C ILE A 208 -11.59 -1.05 -4.07
N LEU A 209 -10.79 -2.09 -4.36
CA LEU A 209 -11.17 -3.48 -4.08
C LEU A 209 -11.40 -3.71 -2.59
N LEU A 210 -10.54 -3.13 -1.75
CA LEU A 210 -10.67 -3.18 -0.30
C LEU A 210 -11.92 -2.46 0.21
N PHE A 211 -12.21 -1.28 -0.33
CA PHE A 211 -13.41 -0.52 -0.01
C PHE A 211 -14.70 -1.24 -0.44
N VAL A 212 -14.73 -1.79 -1.65
CA VAL A 212 -15.85 -2.60 -2.15
C VAL A 212 -16.04 -3.84 -1.29
N TYR A 213 -14.95 -4.49 -0.89
CA TYR A 213 -14.99 -5.63 0.01
C TYR A 213 -15.59 -5.27 1.37
N TYR A 214 -15.18 -4.14 1.95
CA TYR A 214 -15.76 -3.64 3.20
C TYR A 214 -17.24 -3.27 3.09
N ARG A 215 -17.65 -2.61 1.99
CA ARG A 215 -19.06 -2.26 1.73
C ARG A 215 -19.97 -3.46 1.52
N ARG A 216 -19.45 -4.60 1.06
CA ARG A 216 -20.22 -5.84 0.87
C ARG A 216 -20.48 -6.63 2.17
N GLY A 217 -20.19 -6.04 3.33
CA GLY A 217 -20.56 -6.61 4.64
C GLY A 217 -19.64 -7.74 5.10
N ALA A 218 -18.42 -7.82 4.54
CA ALA A 218 -17.47 -8.89 4.85
C ALA A 218 -16.53 -8.57 6.03
N LEU A 219 -16.79 -7.46 6.73
CA LEU A 219 -16.36 -7.28 8.11
C LEU A 219 -17.39 -8.03 8.98
N VAL A 220 -16.95 -8.93 9.87
CA VAL A 220 -17.77 -9.47 10.98
C VAL A 220 -18.04 -8.38 12.04
N LEU A 221 -18.23 -7.15 11.57
CA LEU A 221 -18.33 -5.93 12.32
C LEU A 221 -19.32 -5.09 11.52
N PRO A 222 -20.57 -4.91 12.00
CA PRO A 222 -21.54 -4.10 11.30
C PRO A 222 -21.01 -2.67 11.24
N LEU A 223 -20.46 -2.28 10.09
CA LEU A 223 -20.25 -0.87 9.75
C LEU A 223 -21.64 -0.25 9.70
N ASN A 224 -22.07 0.28 10.85
CA ASN A 224 -23.35 0.95 10.97
C ASN A 224 -23.37 2.10 9.97
N LYS A 225 -24.39 2.11 9.10
CA LYS A 225 -24.55 3.06 7.99
C LYS A 225 -24.55 4.54 8.42
N LYS A 226 -24.70 4.82 9.73
CA LYS A 226 -24.70 6.16 10.33
C LYS A 226 -23.40 6.96 10.23
N LEU A 227 -22.26 6.36 9.83
CA LEU A 227 -20.99 7.08 9.68
C LEU A 227 -20.70 7.56 8.25
N LEU A 228 -21.58 7.24 7.28
CA LEU A 228 -21.44 7.59 5.86
C LEU A 228 -22.59 8.48 5.33
N GLU A 229 -23.46 8.95 6.21
CA GLU A 229 -24.49 9.98 5.98
C GLU A 229 -24.12 11.24 6.76
#